data_AF-A0A348MZC5-F1
#
_entry.id   AF-A0A348MZC5-F1
#
_cell.length_a   1.000
_cell.length_b   1.000
_cell.length_c   1.000
_cell.angle_alpha   90.00
_cell.angle_beta   90.00
_cell.angle_gamma   90.00
#
_symmetry.space_group_name_H-M   'P 1'
#
loop_
_entity.id
_entity.type
_entity.pdbx_description
1 polymer ?
#
loop_
_entity_poly.entity_id
_entity_poly.type
_entity_poly.pdbx_seq_one_letter_code
_entity_poly.pdbx_strand_id
1 'polypeptide(L)'
;MTDPQTQLETLRGQIDELDQQLVDLLAKRAAVTTQVGNIKSQTGMPTYVPEREAQLIASRRAQAQQQGVPPDLVEDLLRRIMRESYLTQNVQYRCATLPGTKVAVIGGRGALGKLIVSLFERSHYDVIVIDQTEWPQAKALLAGVKLCIVAVPIKQTIDIINTLDYLDDDCVLADVTSIKQAPLDAMLAVHKGPVVGLHPMFGPDAPGMVKQVVIICHGRQNEQYQWFLEQMITWGAQLTVSNASEHDADMAYIQVMRHFTSFVYGAHLHAEDP
;
A
#
# COMPACT_ATOMS: atom_id res chain seq x y z
N MET A 1 -43.93 8.78 41.54
CA MET A 1 -43.35 8.84 40.18
C MET A 1 -41.91 9.31 40.35
N THR A 2 -40.93 8.51 39.96
CA THR A 2 -39.52 8.92 39.99
C THR A 2 -39.33 10.15 39.12
N ASP A 3 -38.56 11.12 39.62
CA ASP A 3 -38.19 12.35 38.92
C ASP A 3 -37.59 12.00 37.54
N PRO A 4 -38.07 12.60 36.42
CA PRO A 4 -37.53 12.39 35.09
C PRO A 4 -35.99 12.54 35.02
N GLN A 5 -35.42 13.41 35.85
CA GLN A 5 -33.96 13.59 35.92
C GLN A 5 -33.24 12.34 36.45
N THR A 6 -33.75 11.72 37.51
CA THR A 6 -33.20 10.45 38.05
C THR A 6 -33.37 9.29 37.07
N GLN A 7 -34.46 9.26 36.29
CA GLN A 7 -34.65 8.25 35.25
C GLN A 7 -33.63 8.41 34.11
N LEU A 8 -33.36 9.65 33.69
CA LEU A 8 -32.33 9.94 32.69
C LEU A 8 -30.94 9.57 33.17
N GLU A 9 -30.61 9.86 34.44
CA GLU A 9 -29.32 9.47 35.03
C GLU A 9 -29.14 7.95 35.05
N THR A 10 -30.19 7.20 35.37
CA THR A 10 -30.16 5.73 35.33
C THR A 10 -29.92 5.21 33.92
N LEU A 11 -30.61 5.75 32.92
CA LEU A 11 -30.44 5.35 31.52
C LEU A 11 -29.05 5.72 30.97
N ARG A 12 -28.49 6.87 31.37
CA ARG A 12 -27.13 7.26 31.02
C ARG A 12 -26.10 6.28 31.60
N GLY A 13 -26.27 5.85 32.85
CA GLY A 13 -25.41 4.83 33.44
C GLY A 13 -25.45 3.49 32.67
N GLN A 14 -26.62 3.10 32.15
CA GLN A 14 -26.74 1.91 31.29
C GLN A 14 -26.03 2.09 29.96
N ILE A 15 -26.08 3.29 29.36
CA ILE A 15 -25.34 3.59 28.13
C ILE A 15 -23.82 3.53 28.39
N ASP A 16 -23.34 4.14 29.47
CA ASP A 16 -21.93 4.13 29.84
C ASP A 16 -21.41 2.69 30.05
N GLU A 17 -22.23 1.81 30.66
CA GLU A 17 -21.90 0.40 30.82
C GLU A 17 -21.80 -0.34 29.47
N LEU A 18 -22.74 -0.08 28.56
CA LEU A 18 -22.71 -0.66 27.20
C LEU A 18 -21.49 -0.16 26.41
N ASP A 19 -21.14 1.11 26.52
CA ASP A 19 -19.98 1.70 25.86
C ASP A 19 -18.68 1.10 26.40
N GLN A 20 -18.57 0.86 27.71
CA GLN A 20 -17.44 0.13 28.29
C GLN A 20 -17.33 -1.30 27.71
N GLN A 21 -18.45 -2.01 27.58
CA GLN A 21 -18.46 -3.36 26.99
C GLN A 21 -18.03 -3.34 25.52
N LEU A 22 -18.37 -2.29 24.76
CA LEU A 22 -17.90 -2.13 23.38
C LEU A 22 -16.37 -1.99 23.34
N VAL A 23 -15.76 -1.19 24.22
CA VAL A 23 -14.30 -1.06 24.32
C VAL A 23 -13.64 -2.40 24.65
N ASP A 24 -14.19 -3.15 25.62
CA ASP A 24 -13.67 -4.46 26.01
C ASP A 24 -13.74 -5.47 24.85
N LEU A 25 -14.82 -5.45 24.07
CA LEU A 25 -14.98 -6.28 22.88
C LEU A 25 -13.99 -5.90 21.78
N LEU A 26 -13.71 -4.61 21.59
CA LEU A 26 -12.70 -4.14 20.66
C LEU A 26 -11.29 -4.62 21.06
N ALA A 27 -10.94 -4.56 22.35
CA ALA A 27 -9.67 -5.05 22.86
C ALA A 27 -9.52 -6.57 22.65
N LYS A 28 -10.56 -7.35 22.99
CA LYS A 28 -10.58 -8.80 22.73
C LYS A 28 -10.44 -9.11 21.25
N ARG A 29 -11.17 -8.40 20.38
CA ARG A 29 -11.08 -8.56 18.94
C ARG A 29 -9.67 -8.24 18.44
N ALA A 30 -9.04 -7.18 18.93
CA ALA A 30 -7.66 -6.82 18.57
C ALA A 30 -6.69 -7.95 18.90
N ALA A 31 -6.78 -8.57 20.09
CA ALA A 31 -5.94 -9.70 20.47
C ALA A 31 -6.10 -10.92 19.54
N VAL A 32 -7.34 -11.31 19.20
CA VAL A 32 -7.61 -12.39 18.23
C VAL A 32 -7.04 -12.03 16.85
N THR A 33 -7.22 -10.78 16.46
CA THR A 33 -6.77 -10.28 15.17
C THR A 33 -5.23 -10.30 15.08
N THR A 34 -4.51 -9.98 16.14
CA THR A 34 -3.05 -10.16 16.22
C THR A 34 -2.63 -11.62 16.03
N GLN A 35 -3.33 -12.58 16.65
CA GLN A 35 -3.05 -14.00 16.45
C GLN A 35 -3.26 -14.43 14.99
N VAL A 36 -4.34 -13.95 14.34
CA VAL A 36 -4.55 -14.17 12.90
C VAL A 36 -3.40 -13.58 12.08
N GLY A 37 -2.92 -12.39 12.42
CA GLY A 37 -1.76 -11.76 11.77
C GLY A 37 -0.50 -12.62 11.83
N ASN A 38 -0.20 -13.18 13.01
CA ASN A 38 0.95 -14.08 13.20
C ASN A 38 0.84 -15.35 12.35
N ILE A 39 -0.34 -15.96 12.29
CA ILE A 39 -0.58 -17.15 11.46
C ILE A 39 -0.43 -16.81 9.97
N LYS A 40 -0.99 -15.68 9.52
CA LYS A 40 -0.88 -15.24 8.12
C LYS A 40 0.57 -14.98 7.73
N SER A 41 1.34 -14.35 8.61
CA SER A 41 2.77 -14.11 8.41
C SER A 41 3.57 -15.42 8.27
N GLN A 42 3.25 -16.44 9.07
CA GLN A 42 3.89 -17.76 8.98
C GLN A 42 3.45 -18.56 7.73
N THR A 43 2.18 -18.45 7.34
CA THR A 43 1.59 -19.24 6.24
C THR A 43 1.71 -18.55 4.88
N GLY A 44 2.01 -17.25 4.83
CA GLY A 44 2.05 -16.45 3.60
C GLY A 44 0.70 -16.06 3.04
N MET A 45 -0.37 -16.20 3.83
CA MET A 45 -1.69 -15.78 3.38
C MET A 45 -1.76 -14.26 3.29
N PRO A 46 -2.43 -13.71 2.26
CA PRO A 46 -2.51 -12.27 2.06
C PRO A 46 -3.17 -11.57 3.25
N THR A 47 -2.64 -10.39 3.56
CA THR A 47 -3.17 -9.54 4.63
C THR A 47 -4.62 -9.15 4.35
N TYR A 48 -4.90 -8.80 3.09
CA TYR A 48 -6.21 -8.36 2.62
C TYR A 48 -6.84 -9.39 1.67
N VAL A 49 -8.08 -9.81 1.99
CA VAL A 49 -8.88 -10.74 1.17
C VAL A 49 -10.26 -10.12 0.95
N PRO A 50 -10.51 -9.49 -0.23
CA PRO A 50 -11.74 -8.74 -0.49
C PRO A 50 -13.02 -9.53 -0.25
N GLU A 51 -13.08 -10.76 -0.77
CA GLU A 51 -14.26 -11.62 -0.68
C GLU A 51 -14.61 -11.96 0.77
N ARG A 52 -13.60 -12.22 1.61
CA ARG A 52 -13.81 -12.53 3.02
C ARG A 52 -14.37 -11.33 3.78
N GLU A 53 -13.88 -10.13 3.48
CA GLU A 53 -14.39 -8.88 4.06
C GLU A 53 -15.84 -8.63 3.62
N ALA A 54 -16.15 -8.81 2.32
CA ALA A 54 -17.50 -8.66 1.79
C ALA A 54 -18.49 -9.64 2.43
N GLN A 55 -18.12 -10.92 2.57
CA GLN A 55 -18.94 -11.94 3.24
C GLN A 55 -19.21 -11.60 4.71
N LEU A 56 -18.18 -11.13 5.44
CA LEU A 56 -18.33 -10.73 6.84
C LEU A 56 -19.31 -9.57 6.98
N ILE A 57 -19.14 -8.53 6.16
CA ILE A 57 -20.02 -7.35 6.17
C ILE A 57 -21.45 -7.76 5.83
N ALA A 58 -21.66 -8.53 4.76
CA ALA A 58 -22.99 -8.99 4.37
C ALA A 58 -23.69 -9.77 5.49
N SER A 59 -22.98 -10.69 6.15
CA SER A 59 -23.50 -11.45 7.30
C SER A 59 -23.90 -10.56 8.47
N ARG A 60 -23.07 -9.55 8.80
CA ARG A 60 -23.34 -8.64 9.94
C ARG A 60 -24.42 -7.60 9.63
N ARG A 61 -24.56 -7.15 8.38
CA ARG A 61 -25.70 -6.34 7.92
C ARG A 61 -27.02 -7.08 8.09
N ALA A 62 -27.07 -8.36 7.70
CA ALA A 62 -28.27 -9.19 7.88
C ALA A 62 -28.63 -9.37 9.37
N GLN A 63 -27.63 -9.59 10.23
CA GLN A 63 -27.82 -9.65 11.68
C GLN A 63 -28.35 -8.31 12.25
N ALA A 64 -27.79 -7.18 11.82
CA ALA A 64 -28.22 -5.85 12.25
C ALA A 64 -29.71 -5.62 11.93
N GLN A 65 -30.13 -5.99 10.71
CA GLN A 65 -31.51 -5.88 10.28
C GLN A 65 -32.47 -6.72 11.14
N GLN A 66 -32.07 -7.94 11.52
CA GLN A 66 -32.88 -8.80 12.40
C GLN A 66 -33.04 -8.22 13.82
N GLN A 67 -32.09 -7.41 14.28
CA GLN A 67 -32.11 -6.79 15.60
C GLN A 67 -32.65 -5.35 15.61
N GLY A 68 -33.12 -4.84 14.47
CA GLY A 68 -33.63 -3.47 14.35
C GLY A 68 -32.54 -2.40 14.38
N VAL A 69 -31.28 -2.77 14.15
CA VAL A 69 -30.15 -1.84 14.06
C VAL A 69 -29.93 -1.45 12.59
N PRO A 70 -29.71 -0.17 12.25
CA PRO A 70 -29.38 0.24 10.89
C PRO A 70 -28.17 -0.53 10.33
N PRO A 71 -28.32 -1.26 9.21
CA PRO A 71 -27.22 -2.06 8.65
C PRO A 71 -25.99 -1.23 8.28
N ASP A 72 -26.20 0.02 7.84
CA ASP A 72 -25.12 0.91 7.41
C ASP A 72 -24.23 1.33 8.60
N LEU A 73 -24.82 1.57 9.78
CA LEU A 73 -24.06 1.84 11.01
C LEU A 73 -23.11 0.69 11.35
N VAL A 74 -23.60 -0.55 11.28
CA VAL A 74 -22.79 -1.74 11.59
C VAL A 74 -21.68 -1.92 10.55
N GLU A 75 -21.97 -1.68 9.27
CA GLU A 75 -20.96 -1.72 8.23
C GLU A 75 -19.85 -0.69 8.46
N ASP A 76 -20.21 0.57 8.73
CA ASP A 76 -19.25 1.66 8.95
C ASP A 76 -18.31 1.36 10.13
N LEU A 77 -18.87 0.92 11.26
CA LEU A 77 -18.10 0.52 12.43
C LEU A 77 -17.16 -0.64 12.10
N LEU A 78 -17.66 -1.70 11.46
CA LEU A 78 -16.84 -2.86 11.10
C LEU A 78 -15.70 -2.48 10.14
N ARG A 79 -15.97 -1.65 9.13
CA ARG A 79 -14.96 -1.17 8.19
C ARG A 79 -13.87 -0.36 8.91
N ARG A 80 -14.25 0.51 9.85
CA ARG A 80 -13.28 1.27 10.65
C ARG A 80 -12.42 0.36 11.52
N ILE A 81 -13.02 -0.59 12.23
CA ILE A 81 -12.31 -1.54 13.09
C ILE A 81 -11.36 -2.43 12.27
N MET A 82 -11.78 -2.90 11.09
CA MET A 82 -10.91 -3.67 10.20
C MET A 82 -9.74 -2.84 9.69
N ARG A 83 -9.96 -1.56 9.35
CA ARG A 83 -8.89 -0.65 8.94
C ARG A 83 -7.81 -0.53 10.02
N GLU A 84 -8.21 -0.37 11.28
CA GLU A 84 -7.29 -0.29 12.42
C GLU A 84 -6.48 -1.59 12.62
N SER A 85 -7.11 -2.73 12.33
CA SER A 85 -6.47 -4.04 12.41
C SER A 85 -5.30 -4.14 11.44
N TYR A 86 -5.46 -3.67 10.20
CA TYR A 86 -4.39 -3.68 9.21
C TYR A 86 -3.19 -2.80 9.60
N LEU A 87 -3.39 -1.78 10.44
CA LEU A 87 -2.30 -0.91 10.91
C LEU A 87 -1.49 -1.57 12.03
N THR A 88 -2.19 -2.26 12.93
CA THR A 88 -1.63 -2.79 14.17
C THR A 88 -1.11 -4.22 14.06
N GLN A 89 -1.64 -5.03 13.13
CA GLN A 89 -1.19 -6.41 12.89
C GLN A 89 0.14 -6.52 12.14
N ASN A 90 0.49 -5.46 11.43
CA ASN A 90 1.52 -5.47 10.42
C ASN A 90 2.87 -5.12 11.05
N VAL A 91 3.46 -6.05 11.80
CA VAL A 91 4.84 -5.92 12.27
C VAL A 91 5.80 -6.61 11.30
N GLN A 92 5.47 -7.81 10.82
CA GLN A 92 6.28 -8.60 9.89
C GLN A 92 5.43 -9.29 8.83
N TYR A 93 5.96 -9.42 7.62
CA TYR A 93 5.37 -10.13 6.50
C TYR A 93 6.23 -11.33 6.10
N ARG A 94 5.61 -12.31 5.44
CA ARG A 94 6.36 -13.38 4.79
C ARG A 94 7.17 -12.82 3.61
N CYS A 95 8.39 -13.31 3.47
CA CYS A 95 9.17 -13.19 2.24
C CYS A 95 8.59 -14.13 1.17
N ALA A 96 8.21 -13.60 0.01
CA ALA A 96 7.74 -14.38 -1.13
C ALA A 96 8.85 -15.26 -1.74
N THR A 97 10.12 -14.91 -1.53
CA THR A 97 11.29 -15.67 -1.96
C THR A 97 12.01 -16.31 -0.76
N LEU A 98 13.33 -16.14 -0.66
CA LEU A 98 14.16 -16.56 0.45
C LEU A 98 14.48 -15.35 1.33
N PRO A 99 14.29 -15.43 2.66
CA PRO A 99 14.78 -14.41 3.57
C PRO A 99 16.26 -14.09 3.33
N GLY A 100 16.63 -12.81 3.31
CA GLY A 100 17.97 -12.34 2.96
C GLY A 100 18.21 -12.17 1.45
N THR A 101 17.20 -12.38 0.59
CA THR A 101 17.29 -11.97 -0.82
C THR A 101 17.58 -10.47 -0.89
N LYS A 102 18.61 -10.10 -1.67
CA LYS A 102 19.04 -8.71 -1.81
C LYS A 102 18.13 -7.92 -2.75
N VAL A 103 17.59 -6.81 -2.25
CA VAL A 103 16.78 -5.87 -3.02
C VAL A 103 17.37 -4.47 -2.85
N ALA A 104 17.34 -3.67 -3.91
CA ALA A 104 17.83 -2.30 -3.87
C ALA A 104 16.73 -1.30 -4.16
N VAL A 105 16.75 -0.18 -3.43
CA VAL A 105 15.85 0.96 -3.65
C VAL A 105 16.69 2.21 -3.89
N ILE A 106 16.74 2.66 -5.15
CA ILE A 106 17.35 3.92 -5.54
C ILE A 106 16.37 5.05 -5.22
N GLY A 107 16.82 6.07 -4.49
CA GLY A 107 15.93 7.07 -3.90
C GLY A 107 15.24 6.59 -2.62
N GLY A 108 15.79 5.56 -1.97
CA GLY A 108 15.16 4.91 -0.81
C GLY A 108 14.98 5.79 0.41
N ARG A 109 15.72 6.91 0.55
CA ARG A 109 15.45 7.91 1.61
C ARG A 109 14.37 8.94 1.23
N GLY A 110 13.86 8.90 0.01
CA GLY A 110 12.71 9.68 -0.43
C GLY A 110 11.42 9.26 0.29
N ALA A 111 10.36 10.06 0.15
CA ALA A 111 9.11 9.84 0.89
C ALA A 111 8.47 8.47 0.55
N LEU A 112 8.30 8.16 -0.74
CA LEU A 112 7.80 6.85 -1.19
C LEU A 112 8.87 5.75 -1.02
N GLY A 113 10.14 6.09 -1.25
CA GLY A 113 11.26 5.16 -1.08
C GLY A 113 11.31 4.56 0.34
N LYS A 114 11.14 5.39 1.38
CA LYS A 114 11.13 4.94 2.79
C LYS A 114 10.02 3.93 3.08
N LEU A 115 8.85 4.14 2.49
CA LEU A 115 7.72 3.22 2.63
C LEU A 115 8.07 1.86 1.99
N ILE A 116 8.62 1.87 0.78
CA ILE A 116 9.03 0.64 0.06
C ILE A 116 10.14 -0.09 0.83
N VAL A 117 11.17 0.63 1.30
CA VAL A 117 12.25 0.09 2.13
C VAL A 117 11.68 -0.61 3.37
N SER A 118 10.81 0.08 4.12
CA SER A 118 10.18 -0.48 5.31
C SER A 118 9.37 -1.75 5.03
N LEU A 119 8.66 -1.83 3.89
CA LEU A 119 7.91 -3.02 3.50
C LEU A 119 8.84 -4.22 3.23
N PHE A 120 9.96 -3.99 2.55
CA PHE A 120 10.96 -5.05 2.31
C PHE A 120 11.68 -5.49 3.59
N GLU A 121 12.11 -4.57 4.45
CA GLU A 121 12.73 -4.89 5.74
C GLU A 121 11.80 -5.72 6.62
N ARG A 122 10.53 -5.32 6.71
CA ARG A 122 9.49 -6.06 7.43
C ARG A 122 9.15 -7.41 6.79
N SER A 123 9.59 -7.65 5.57
CA SER A 123 9.45 -8.93 4.86
C SER A 123 10.75 -9.73 4.84
N HIS A 124 11.75 -9.35 5.64
CA HIS A 124 13.02 -10.05 5.81
C HIS A 124 13.91 -10.10 4.56
N TYR A 125 13.83 -9.10 3.68
CA TYR A 125 14.81 -8.91 2.60
C TYR A 125 16.04 -8.17 3.11
N ASP A 126 17.18 -8.37 2.45
CA ASP A 126 18.39 -7.56 2.66
C ASP A 126 18.28 -6.31 1.77
N VAL A 127 17.94 -5.17 2.38
CA VAL A 127 17.59 -3.94 1.63
C VAL A 127 18.79 -3.02 1.51
N ILE A 128 19.19 -2.77 0.26
CA ILE A 128 20.25 -1.83 -0.09
C ILE A 128 19.61 -0.50 -0.50
N VAL A 129 19.90 0.56 0.25
CA VAL A 129 19.41 1.91 -0.07
C VAL A 129 20.50 2.67 -0.82
N ILE A 130 20.16 3.17 -2.01
CA ILE A 130 21.06 3.99 -2.83
C ILE A 130 20.48 5.40 -2.94
N ASP A 131 21.17 6.39 -2.39
CA ASP A 131 20.95 7.81 -2.68
C ASP A 131 22.28 8.46 -3.12
N GLN A 132 22.33 9.79 -3.11
CA GLN A 132 23.48 10.60 -3.52
C GLN A 132 24.79 10.17 -2.83
N THR A 133 24.73 9.76 -1.56
CA THR A 133 25.91 9.38 -0.77
C THR A 133 26.49 8.03 -1.18
N GLU A 134 25.65 7.05 -1.52
CA GLU A 134 26.08 5.71 -1.94
C GLU A 134 26.35 5.64 -3.45
N TRP A 135 25.87 6.60 -4.22
CA TRP A 135 25.98 6.62 -5.68
C TRP A 135 27.38 6.34 -6.22
N PRO A 136 28.48 6.90 -5.66
CA PRO A 136 29.84 6.60 -6.12
C PRO A 136 30.23 5.11 -6.03
N GLN A 137 29.55 4.34 -5.17
CA GLN A 137 29.77 2.91 -4.96
C GLN A 137 28.60 2.05 -5.44
N ALA A 138 27.60 2.64 -6.12
CA ALA A 138 26.36 1.96 -6.51
C ALA A 138 26.63 0.67 -7.29
N LYS A 139 27.57 0.69 -8.25
CA LYS A 139 27.93 -0.50 -9.03
C LYS A 139 28.39 -1.68 -8.16
N ALA A 140 29.16 -1.42 -7.11
CA ALA A 140 29.60 -2.47 -6.19
C ALA A 140 28.47 -2.93 -5.26
N LEU A 141 27.65 -1.99 -4.78
CA LEU A 141 26.54 -2.28 -3.87
C LEU A 141 25.39 -3.03 -4.55
N LEU A 142 25.16 -2.78 -5.83
CA LEU A 142 24.09 -3.40 -6.62
C LEU A 142 24.46 -4.78 -7.17
N ALA A 143 25.70 -5.24 -6.98
CA ALA A 143 26.13 -6.56 -7.41
C ALA A 143 25.37 -7.68 -6.66
N GLY A 144 24.80 -8.63 -7.39
CA GLY A 144 24.04 -9.76 -6.82
C GLY A 144 22.63 -9.41 -6.31
N VAL A 145 22.16 -8.18 -6.55
CA VAL A 145 20.79 -7.76 -6.23
C VAL A 145 19.80 -8.46 -7.16
N LYS A 146 18.67 -8.93 -6.64
CA LYS A 146 17.61 -9.60 -7.41
C LYS A 146 16.46 -8.69 -7.84
N LEU A 147 16.37 -7.50 -7.26
CA LEU A 147 15.41 -6.47 -7.63
C LEU A 147 16.00 -5.09 -7.36
N CYS A 148 16.05 -4.25 -8.38
CA CYS A 148 16.43 -2.85 -8.28
C CYS A 148 15.22 -1.95 -8.60
N ILE A 149 14.76 -1.17 -7.62
CA ILE A 149 13.63 -0.24 -7.78
C ILE A 149 14.15 1.20 -7.85
N VAL A 150 13.73 1.91 -8.90
CA VAL A 150 13.99 3.34 -9.09
C VAL A 150 12.81 4.15 -8.52
N ALA A 151 13.05 4.80 -7.37
CA ALA A 151 12.09 5.62 -6.62
C ALA A 151 12.57 7.07 -6.45
N VAL A 152 13.07 7.67 -7.54
CA VAL A 152 13.56 9.06 -7.59
C VAL A 152 12.55 10.01 -8.27
N PRO A 153 12.67 11.33 -8.12
CA PRO A 153 11.81 12.29 -8.82
C PRO A 153 11.85 12.09 -10.34
N ILE A 154 10.70 12.26 -11.00
CA ILE A 154 10.49 12.02 -12.44
C ILE A 154 11.59 12.66 -13.30
N LYS A 155 12.03 13.88 -12.95
CA LYS A 155 13.06 14.62 -13.68
C LYS A 155 14.43 13.94 -13.71
N GLN A 156 14.71 13.04 -12.77
CA GLN A 156 15.99 12.34 -12.63
C GLN A 156 15.88 10.87 -13.04
N THR A 157 14.67 10.32 -13.17
CA THR A 157 14.44 8.88 -13.34
C THR A 157 15.17 8.33 -14.56
N ILE A 158 15.01 8.95 -15.73
CA ILE A 158 15.61 8.45 -16.98
C ILE A 158 17.14 8.53 -16.91
N ASP A 159 17.69 9.64 -16.42
CA ASP A 159 19.14 9.82 -16.29
C ASP A 159 19.75 8.76 -15.36
N ILE A 160 19.07 8.47 -14.24
CA ILE A 160 19.46 7.42 -13.31
C ILE A 160 19.38 6.04 -13.98
N ILE A 161 18.25 5.71 -14.62
CA ILE A 161 18.07 4.43 -15.31
C ILE A 161 19.17 4.19 -16.35
N ASN A 162 19.50 5.19 -17.16
CA ASN A 162 20.50 5.09 -18.21
C ASN A 162 21.92 4.74 -17.70
N THR A 163 22.19 4.91 -16.40
CA THR A 163 23.46 4.52 -15.79
C THR A 163 23.50 3.08 -15.29
N LEU A 164 22.38 2.36 -15.26
CA LEU A 164 22.25 1.02 -14.65
C LEU A 164 22.56 -0.14 -15.62
N ASP A 165 23.45 0.08 -16.60
CA ASP A 165 23.83 -0.89 -17.64
C ASP A 165 24.67 -2.09 -17.13
N TYR A 166 24.90 -2.14 -15.83
CA TYR A 166 25.76 -3.10 -15.13
C TYR A 166 25.01 -4.02 -14.17
N LEU A 167 23.67 -3.96 -14.13
CA LEU A 167 22.86 -4.90 -13.33
C LEU A 167 23.01 -6.32 -13.87
N ASP A 168 22.97 -7.31 -12.96
CA ASP A 168 22.99 -8.72 -13.34
C ASP A 168 21.79 -9.06 -14.24
N ASP A 169 21.97 -9.94 -15.22
CA ASP A 169 20.92 -10.30 -16.20
C ASP A 169 19.65 -10.88 -15.54
N ASP A 170 19.76 -11.44 -14.33
CA ASP A 170 18.63 -11.98 -13.55
C ASP A 170 18.07 -11.01 -12.50
N CYS A 171 18.60 -9.79 -12.41
CA CYS A 171 18.06 -8.73 -11.58
C CYS A 171 16.80 -8.16 -12.23
N VAL A 172 15.70 -8.06 -11.48
CA VAL A 172 14.51 -7.34 -11.93
C VAL A 172 14.76 -5.83 -11.84
N LEU A 173 14.67 -5.11 -12.96
CA LEU A 173 14.69 -3.65 -12.96
C LEU A 173 13.26 -3.10 -12.95
N ALA A 174 12.94 -2.28 -11.96
CA ALA A 174 11.63 -1.68 -11.80
C ALA A 174 11.68 -0.19 -11.49
N ASP A 175 10.61 0.53 -11.82
CA ASP A 175 10.41 1.92 -11.42
C ASP A 175 9.06 2.08 -10.71
N VAL A 176 8.93 3.13 -9.89
CA VAL A 176 7.65 3.48 -9.22
C VAL A 176 7.18 4.90 -9.56
N THR A 177 7.57 5.42 -10.72
CA THR A 177 7.22 6.79 -11.10
C THR A 177 5.73 6.94 -11.42
N SER A 178 5.27 8.18 -11.58
CA SER A 178 3.87 8.46 -11.96
C SER A 178 3.61 8.51 -13.47
N ILE A 179 4.64 8.38 -14.30
CA ILE A 179 4.56 8.28 -15.77
C ILE A 179 5.22 6.97 -16.20
N LYS A 180 4.70 6.23 -17.16
CA LYS A 180 5.15 4.85 -17.42
C LYS A 180 5.88 4.70 -18.73
N GLN A 181 5.47 5.41 -19.79
CA GLN A 181 6.03 5.15 -21.12
C GLN A 181 7.54 5.42 -21.17
N ALA A 182 7.96 6.65 -20.87
CA ALA A 182 9.37 7.03 -20.99
C ALA A 182 10.31 6.27 -20.02
N PRO A 183 9.97 6.07 -18.73
CA PRO A 183 10.79 5.27 -17.82
C PRO A 183 10.88 3.79 -18.24
N LEU A 184 9.76 3.19 -18.67
CA LEU A 184 9.74 1.79 -19.09
C LEU A 184 10.62 1.57 -20.32
N ASP A 185 10.54 2.47 -21.31
CA ASP A 185 11.39 2.43 -22.50
C ASP A 185 12.87 2.56 -22.15
N ALA A 186 13.22 3.47 -21.23
CA ALA A 186 14.59 3.62 -20.75
C ALA A 186 15.11 2.35 -20.05
N MET A 187 14.28 1.73 -19.19
CA MET A 187 14.65 0.47 -18.52
C MET A 187 14.85 -0.67 -19.51
N LEU A 188 13.98 -0.79 -20.51
CA LEU A 188 14.07 -1.80 -21.56
C LEU A 188 15.30 -1.63 -22.45
N ALA A 189 15.76 -0.39 -22.65
CA ALA A 189 16.92 -0.07 -23.45
C ALA A 189 18.24 -0.38 -22.73
N VAL A 190 18.32 -0.11 -21.41
CA VAL A 190 19.56 -0.27 -20.63
C VAL A 190 19.73 -1.68 -20.07
N HIS A 191 18.64 -2.37 -19.76
CA HIS A 191 18.66 -3.69 -19.12
C HIS A 191 18.20 -4.79 -20.06
N LYS A 192 18.90 -5.93 -20.05
CA LYS A 192 18.56 -7.10 -20.88
C LYS A 192 17.60 -8.06 -20.19
N GLY A 193 17.60 -8.07 -18.86
CA GLY A 193 16.80 -8.96 -18.02
C GLY A 193 15.34 -8.52 -17.82
N PRO A 194 14.73 -8.95 -16.71
CA PRO A 194 13.34 -8.66 -16.40
C PRO A 194 13.10 -7.18 -16.10
N VAL A 195 12.03 -6.63 -16.68
CA VAL A 195 11.66 -5.20 -16.54
C VAL A 195 10.17 -5.05 -16.25
N VAL A 196 9.83 -4.24 -15.26
CA VAL A 196 8.44 -3.89 -14.90
C VAL A 196 8.31 -2.44 -14.45
N GLY A 197 7.36 -1.71 -15.04
CA GLY A 197 7.00 -0.39 -14.56
C GLY A 197 5.85 -0.46 -13.55
N LEU A 198 5.95 0.29 -12.46
CA LEU A 198 4.91 0.35 -11.43
C LEU A 198 4.46 1.79 -11.20
N HIS A 199 3.20 1.97 -10.84
CA HIS A 199 2.69 3.24 -10.32
C HIS A 199 1.83 2.97 -9.07
N PRO A 200 2.40 3.16 -7.87
CA PRO A 200 1.62 3.20 -6.64
C PRO A 200 0.65 4.40 -6.67
N MET A 201 -0.65 4.13 -6.68
CA MET A 201 -1.70 5.17 -6.77
C MET A 201 -1.98 5.85 -5.42
N PHE A 202 -0.96 5.92 -4.56
CA PHE A 202 -1.02 6.44 -3.21
C PHE A 202 0.28 7.16 -2.86
N GLY A 203 0.15 8.14 -1.96
CA GLY A 203 1.27 8.94 -1.48
C GLY A 203 2.04 8.28 -0.33
N PRO A 204 3.14 8.92 0.12
CA PRO A 204 3.96 8.44 1.22
C PRO A 204 3.24 8.41 2.58
N ASP A 205 2.16 9.17 2.72
CA ASP A 205 1.33 9.21 3.94
C ASP A 205 0.41 7.99 4.07
N ALA A 206 0.41 7.09 3.07
CA ALA A 206 -0.29 5.83 3.17
C ALA A 206 0.33 4.99 4.30
N PRO A 207 -0.48 4.40 5.19
CA PRO A 207 0.04 3.67 6.33
C PRO A 207 0.60 2.26 5.97
N GLY A 208 0.67 1.94 4.68
CA GLY A 208 1.02 0.64 4.13
C GLY A 208 0.36 0.43 2.77
N MET A 209 0.54 -0.76 2.18
CA MET A 209 -0.06 -1.13 0.88
C MET A 209 -1.44 -1.77 0.96
N VAL A 210 -1.99 -1.97 2.18
CA VAL A 210 -3.29 -2.63 2.33
C VAL A 210 -4.40 -1.82 1.66
N LYS A 211 -5.12 -2.47 0.73
CA LYS A 211 -6.18 -1.88 -0.13
C LYS A 211 -5.70 -0.79 -1.07
N GLN A 212 -4.39 -0.58 -1.17
CA GLN A 212 -3.84 0.40 -2.08
C GLN A 212 -3.72 -0.18 -3.48
N VAL A 213 -4.00 0.64 -4.49
CA VAL A 213 -3.88 0.22 -5.90
C VAL A 213 -2.46 0.46 -6.38
N VAL A 214 -1.88 -0.52 -7.05
CA VAL A 214 -0.62 -0.39 -7.79
C VAL A 214 -0.89 -0.79 -9.24
N ILE A 215 -0.63 0.13 -10.16
CA ILE A 215 -0.72 -0.15 -11.60
C ILE A 215 0.58 -0.79 -12.07
N ILE A 216 0.47 -1.86 -12.86
CA ILE A 216 1.56 -2.62 -13.43
C ILE A 216 1.59 -2.39 -14.94
N CYS A 217 2.74 -1.96 -15.44
CA CYS A 217 3.06 -1.90 -16.86
C CYS A 217 4.15 -2.93 -17.15
N HIS A 218 3.79 -4.06 -17.76
CA HIS A 218 4.75 -5.12 -18.06
C HIS A 218 5.76 -4.64 -19.12
N GLY A 219 7.06 -4.85 -18.83
CA GLY A 219 8.14 -4.66 -19.80
C GLY A 219 8.54 -5.98 -20.44
N ARG A 220 9.48 -6.69 -19.81
CA ARG A 220 10.11 -7.92 -20.34
C ARG A 220 10.17 -9.02 -19.28
N GLN A 221 10.05 -10.29 -19.70
CA GLN A 221 10.21 -11.49 -18.85
C GLN A 221 9.32 -11.48 -17.60
N ASN A 222 8.00 -11.39 -17.81
CA ASN A 222 7.05 -11.26 -16.71
C ASN A 222 7.01 -12.45 -15.75
N GLU A 223 7.44 -13.61 -16.22
CA GLU A 223 7.54 -14.84 -15.46
C GLU A 223 8.63 -14.75 -14.37
N GLN A 224 9.64 -13.90 -14.55
CA GLN A 224 10.79 -13.83 -13.63
C GLN A 224 10.55 -12.93 -12.41
N TYR A 225 9.53 -12.07 -12.44
CA TYR A 225 9.17 -11.18 -11.33
C TYR A 225 7.82 -11.47 -10.69
N GLN A 226 7.22 -12.65 -10.94
CA GLN A 226 5.96 -13.04 -10.29
C GLN A 226 6.08 -13.02 -8.76
N TRP A 227 7.21 -13.45 -8.20
CA TRP A 227 7.48 -13.38 -6.77
C TRP A 227 7.35 -11.95 -6.20
N PHE A 228 7.72 -10.93 -6.98
CA PHE A 228 7.64 -9.55 -6.55
C PHE A 228 6.19 -9.04 -6.59
N LEU A 229 5.40 -9.45 -7.59
CA LEU A 229 3.96 -9.18 -7.62
C LEU A 229 3.24 -9.87 -6.45
N GLU A 230 3.58 -11.14 -6.17
CA GLU A 230 3.09 -11.89 -5.01
C GLU A 230 3.47 -11.21 -3.68
N GLN A 231 4.68 -10.66 -3.60
CA GLN A 231 5.11 -9.90 -2.44
C GLN A 231 4.25 -8.65 -2.22
N MET A 232 3.90 -7.91 -3.27
CA MET A 232 2.99 -6.77 -3.18
C MET A 232 1.57 -7.17 -2.76
N ILE A 233 1.06 -8.29 -3.26
CA ILE A 233 -0.23 -8.86 -2.83
C ILE A 233 -0.17 -9.25 -1.35
N THR A 234 0.95 -9.81 -0.89
CA THR A 234 1.17 -10.16 0.53
C THR A 234 1.08 -8.93 1.43
N TRP A 235 1.66 -7.80 0.97
CA TRP A 235 1.52 -6.48 1.63
C TRP A 235 0.10 -5.90 1.58
N GLY A 236 -0.80 -6.52 0.81
CA GLY A 236 -2.21 -6.17 0.69
C GLY A 236 -2.54 -5.23 -0.47
N ALA A 237 -1.62 -5.05 -1.42
CA ALA A 237 -1.85 -4.25 -2.62
C ALA A 237 -2.91 -4.90 -3.53
N GLN A 238 -3.68 -4.06 -4.20
CA GLN A 238 -4.54 -4.44 -5.32
C GLN A 238 -3.80 -4.12 -6.61
N LEU A 239 -3.40 -5.17 -7.32
CA LEU A 239 -2.63 -5.04 -8.55
C LEU A 239 -3.56 -4.91 -9.76
N THR A 240 -3.34 -3.91 -10.60
CA THR A 240 -4.09 -3.68 -11.84
C THR A 240 -3.12 -3.56 -13.01
N VAL A 241 -3.34 -4.26 -14.10
CA VAL A 241 -2.47 -4.21 -15.28
C VAL A 241 -2.96 -3.15 -16.26
N SER A 242 -2.04 -2.39 -16.84
CA SER A 242 -2.30 -1.45 -17.93
C SER A 242 -1.09 -1.37 -18.88
N ASN A 243 -1.30 -0.91 -20.10
CA ASN A 243 -0.20 -0.57 -21.00
C ASN A 243 0.39 0.79 -20.61
N ALA A 244 1.69 1.00 -20.83
CA ALA A 244 2.36 2.24 -20.40
C ALA A 244 1.80 3.50 -21.09
N SER A 245 1.44 3.40 -22.37
CA SER A 245 0.84 4.50 -23.14
C SER A 245 -0.58 4.82 -22.69
N GLU A 246 -1.41 3.79 -22.46
CA GLU A 246 -2.78 3.93 -21.96
C GLU A 246 -2.79 4.50 -20.55
N HIS A 247 -1.92 3.98 -19.67
CA HIS A 247 -1.69 4.52 -18.35
C HIS A 247 -1.39 6.03 -18.37
N ASP A 248 -0.46 6.47 -19.21
CA ASP A 248 -0.06 7.88 -19.25
C ASP A 248 -1.19 8.77 -19.79
N ALA A 249 -1.96 8.27 -20.77
CA ALA A 249 -3.16 8.94 -21.25
C ALA A 249 -4.21 9.08 -20.13
N ASP A 250 -4.52 7.99 -19.41
CA ASP A 250 -5.49 7.97 -18.32
C ASP A 250 -5.05 8.88 -17.15
N MET A 251 -3.76 8.84 -16.80
CA MET A 251 -3.20 9.67 -15.73
C MET A 251 -3.24 11.15 -16.07
N ALA A 252 -3.06 11.52 -17.34
CA ALA A 252 -3.22 12.91 -17.77
C ALA A 252 -4.61 13.44 -17.42
N TYR A 253 -5.67 12.65 -17.63
CA TYR A 253 -7.03 13.04 -17.25
C TYR A 253 -7.22 13.01 -15.73
N ILE A 254 -6.84 11.93 -15.05
CA ILE A 254 -7.07 11.76 -13.60
C ILE A 254 -6.34 12.82 -12.77
N GLN A 255 -5.07 13.11 -13.10
CA GLN A 255 -4.28 14.12 -12.40
C GLN A 255 -4.77 15.53 -12.70
N VAL A 256 -5.11 15.84 -13.97
CA VAL A 256 -5.70 17.14 -14.32
C VAL A 256 -7.00 17.36 -13.57
N MET A 257 -7.92 16.38 -13.55
CA MET A 257 -9.18 16.50 -12.80
C MET A 257 -8.93 16.79 -11.31
N ARG A 258 -7.98 16.07 -10.68
CA ARG A 258 -7.65 16.28 -9.27
C ARG A 258 -7.08 17.66 -9.00
N HIS A 259 -6.12 18.12 -9.79
CA HIS A 259 -5.52 19.44 -9.60
C HIS A 259 -6.47 20.58 -9.97
N PHE A 260 -7.29 20.38 -11.02
CA PHE A 260 -8.28 21.35 -11.46
C PHE A 260 -9.33 21.60 -10.38
N THR A 261 -9.89 20.55 -9.76
CA THR A 261 -10.85 20.73 -8.67
C THR A 261 -10.26 21.48 -7.48
N SER A 262 -9.05 21.12 -7.03
CA SER A 262 -8.36 21.86 -5.95
C SER A 262 -8.07 23.32 -6.33
N PHE A 263 -7.66 23.58 -7.58
CA PHE A 263 -7.42 24.93 -8.08
C PHE A 263 -8.73 25.76 -8.09
N VAL A 264 -9.82 25.19 -8.61
CA VAL A 264 -11.13 25.85 -8.64
C VAL A 264 -11.61 26.18 -7.23
N TYR A 265 -11.46 25.26 -6.27
CA TYR A 265 -11.80 25.55 -4.87
C TYR A 265 -10.93 26.66 -4.28
N GLY A 266 -9.61 26.62 -4.50
CA GLY A 266 -8.71 27.66 -4.00
C GLY A 266 -9.00 29.04 -4.62
N ALA A 267 -9.26 29.09 -5.93
CA ALA A 267 -9.60 30.31 -6.63
C ALA A 267 -10.95 30.88 -6.18
N HIS A 268 -11.96 30.03 -5.96
CA HIS A 268 -13.26 30.44 -5.44
C HIS A 268 -13.13 30.98 -4.02
N LEU A 269 -12.47 30.25 -3.11
CA LEU A 269 -12.24 30.72 -1.74
C LEU A 269 -11.47 32.05 -1.71
N HIS A 270 -10.47 32.23 -2.57
CA HIS A 270 -9.76 33.50 -2.66
C HIS A 270 -10.66 34.66 -3.13
N ALA A 271 -11.59 34.40 -4.06
CA ALA A 271 -12.53 35.41 -4.54
C ALA A 271 -13.59 35.81 -3.51
N GLU A 272 -13.92 34.92 -2.57
CA GLU A 272 -14.90 35.19 -1.50
C GLU A 272 -14.30 35.96 -0.30
N ASP A 273 -12.98 36.15 -0.26
CA ASP A 273 -12.22 36.80 0.85
C ASP A 273 -12.70 36.41 2.28
N PRO A 274 -12.78 35.10 2.60
CA PRO A 274 -13.35 34.59 3.85
C PRO A 274 -12.48 34.80 5.10
#